data_AF-A0A645FP68-F1
#
_entry.id   AF-A0A645FP68-F1
#
_cell.length_a   1.000
_cell.length_b   1.000
_cell.length_c   1.000
_cell.angle_alpha   90.00
_cell.angle_beta   90.00
_cell.angle_gamma   90.00
#
_symmetry.space_group_name_H-M   'P 1'
#
loop_
_entity.id
_entity.type
_entity.pdbx_description
1 polymer ?
#
loop_
_entity_poly.entity_id
_entity_poly.type
_entity_poly.pdbx_seq_one_letter_code
_entity_poly.pdbx_strand_id
1 'polypeptide(L)'
;MLSALEGELQGEKGQIGEWMRISYELNEDFEVAPAEMVHEICDAFQKVNHQYGNHIACALYASQSVVLPCEIVHAADYLSMGGKFQDVGDLASSGIFMGDYDLLGYDLKTELVTLVNGGGTEAEIYHLINSQGHRQAADQSDSGSPTLGQH
;
A
#
# COMPACT_ATOMS: atom_id res chain seq x y z
N MET A 1 -17.93 13.76 -6.76
CA MET A 1 -16.92 12.70 -7.02
C MET A 1 -16.79 11.81 -5.80
N LEU A 2 -16.41 12.31 -4.62
CA LEU A 2 -16.55 11.55 -3.36
C LEU A 2 -18.00 11.10 -3.07
N SER A 3 -18.99 11.92 -3.43
CA SER A 3 -20.40 11.54 -3.35
C SER A 3 -20.82 10.42 -4.29
N ALA A 4 -20.16 10.29 -5.45
CA ALA A 4 -20.36 9.15 -6.34
C ALA A 4 -19.67 7.91 -5.76
N LEU A 5 -18.45 8.08 -5.26
CA LEU A 5 -17.68 7.02 -4.60
C LEU A 5 -18.41 6.43 -3.38
N GLU A 6 -18.97 7.24 -2.48
CA GLU A 6 -19.74 6.74 -1.31
C GLU A 6 -20.95 5.89 -1.76
N GLY A 7 -21.61 6.30 -2.85
CA GLY A 7 -22.69 5.53 -3.46
C GLY A 7 -22.22 4.22 -4.11
N GLU A 8 -21.08 4.24 -4.80
CA GLU A 8 -20.47 3.07 -5.44
C GLU A 8 -19.96 2.03 -4.43
N LEU A 9 -19.37 2.51 -3.34
CA LEU A 9 -18.83 1.67 -2.27
C LEU A 9 -19.90 1.25 -1.25
N GLN A 10 -21.16 1.70 -1.38
CA GLN A 10 -22.21 1.45 -0.38
C GLN A 10 -21.73 1.74 1.06
N GLY A 11 -20.83 2.72 1.21
CA GLY A 11 -20.15 3.02 2.47
C GLY A 11 -21.12 3.54 3.52
N GLU A 12 -20.66 3.62 4.78
CA GLU A 12 -21.48 4.23 5.82
C GLU A 12 -21.77 5.69 5.49
N LYS A 13 -23.05 6.05 5.56
CA LYS A 13 -23.52 7.39 5.27
C LYS A 13 -22.84 8.39 6.21
N GLY A 14 -22.09 9.33 5.65
CA GLY A 14 -21.45 10.41 6.41
C GLY A 14 -19.93 10.42 6.32
N GLN A 15 -19.32 9.42 5.67
CA GLN A 15 -17.88 9.35 5.51
C GLN A 15 -17.33 10.35 4.48
N ILE A 16 -18.15 10.85 3.55
CA ILE A 16 -17.72 11.90 2.61
C ILE A 16 -17.15 13.13 3.35
N GLY A 17 -17.80 13.57 4.44
CA GLY A 17 -17.37 14.76 5.17
C GLY A 17 -15.98 14.59 5.78
N GLU A 18 -15.70 13.39 6.26
CA GLU A 18 -14.43 13.05 6.87
C GLU A 18 -13.33 12.86 5.82
N TRP A 19 -13.62 12.21 4.69
CA TRP A 19 -12.70 12.13 3.56
C TRP A 19 -12.39 13.50 2.94
N MET A 20 -13.35 14.42 2.93
CA MET A 20 -13.09 15.82 2.57
C MET A 20 -12.12 16.48 3.56
N ARG A 21 -12.33 16.33 4.87
CA ARG A 21 -11.42 16.85 5.91
C ARG A 21 -9.99 16.29 5.72
N ILE A 22 -9.88 14.98 5.60
CA ILE A 22 -8.61 14.26 5.35
C ILE A 22 -7.92 14.80 4.09
N SER A 23 -8.64 14.98 2.99
CA SER A 23 -8.06 15.48 1.74
C SER A 23 -7.47 16.90 1.87
N TYR A 24 -8.05 17.74 2.75
CA TYR A 24 -7.49 19.06 3.03
C TYR A 24 -6.24 18.97 3.92
N GLU A 25 -6.25 18.08 4.92
CA GLU A 25 -5.12 17.86 5.83
C GLU A 25 -3.90 17.29 5.11
N LEU A 26 -4.12 16.35 4.20
CA LEU A 26 -3.05 15.81 3.35
C LEU A 26 -2.47 16.86 2.38
N ASN A 27 -3.24 17.89 2.06
CA ASN A 27 -2.84 18.97 1.17
C ASN A 27 -2.42 20.24 1.94
N GLU A 28 -2.01 20.12 3.21
CA GLU A 28 -1.64 21.27 4.06
C GLU A 28 -0.48 22.09 3.52
N ASP A 29 0.44 21.46 2.79
CA ASP A 29 1.56 22.15 2.13
C ASP A 29 1.18 22.79 0.78
N PHE A 30 -0.07 22.61 0.33
CA PHE A 30 -0.63 23.10 -0.93
C PHE A 30 0.20 22.76 -2.17
N GLU A 31 0.94 21.64 -2.12
CA GLU A 31 1.76 21.17 -3.25
C GLU A 31 0.88 20.83 -4.46
N VAL A 32 -0.36 20.40 -4.23
CA VAL A 32 -1.38 20.16 -5.25
C VAL A 32 -2.65 20.97 -5.00
N ALA A 33 -3.52 21.07 -6.00
CA ALA A 33 -4.82 21.67 -5.79
C ALA A 33 -5.66 20.77 -4.86
N PRO A 34 -6.48 21.29 -3.92
CA PRO A 34 -7.33 20.45 -3.08
C PRO A 34 -8.25 19.50 -3.87
N ALA A 35 -8.70 19.95 -5.06
CA ALA A 35 -9.48 19.11 -5.95
C ALA A 35 -8.69 17.91 -6.50
N GLU A 36 -7.38 18.08 -6.72
CA GLU A 36 -6.49 17.03 -7.22
C GLU A 36 -6.30 15.93 -6.16
N MET A 37 -6.06 16.30 -4.89
CA MET A 37 -5.99 15.31 -3.79
C MET A 37 -7.30 14.51 -3.65
N VAL A 38 -8.46 15.17 -3.77
CA VAL A 38 -9.76 14.51 -3.77
C VAL A 38 -9.90 13.55 -4.97
N HIS A 39 -9.37 13.94 -6.14
CA HIS A 39 -9.29 13.09 -7.35
C HIS A 39 -8.45 11.85 -7.12
N GLU A 40 -7.23 11.99 -6.59
CA GLU A 40 -6.34 10.87 -6.32
C GLU A 40 -6.92 9.87 -5.32
N ILE A 41 -7.57 10.34 -4.26
CA ILE A 41 -8.24 9.46 -3.28
C ILE A 41 -9.36 8.66 -3.96
N CYS A 42 -10.18 9.30 -4.81
CA CYS A 42 -11.25 8.58 -5.51
C CYS A 42 -10.69 7.56 -6.50
N ASP A 43 -9.67 7.94 -7.27
CA ASP A 43 -9.01 7.05 -8.23
C ASP A 43 -8.38 5.85 -7.52
N ALA A 44 -7.78 6.04 -6.35
CA ALA A 44 -7.25 4.96 -5.52
C ALA A 44 -8.36 3.97 -5.12
N PHE A 45 -9.49 4.45 -4.59
CA PHE A 45 -10.60 3.57 -4.22
C PHE A 45 -11.26 2.89 -5.42
N GLN A 46 -11.39 3.57 -6.55
CA GLN A 46 -11.89 2.96 -7.79
C GLN A 46 -10.96 1.86 -8.29
N LYS A 47 -9.64 2.08 -8.24
CA LYS A 47 -8.63 1.07 -8.54
C LYS A 47 -8.77 -0.11 -7.59
N VAL A 48 -8.91 0.12 -6.29
CA VAL A 48 -9.08 -0.95 -5.30
C VAL A 48 -10.35 -1.76 -5.56
N ASN A 49 -11.47 -1.08 -5.78
CA ASN A 49 -12.75 -1.74 -6.08
C ASN A 49 -12.66 -2.61 -7.34
N HIS A 50 -11.95 -2.13 -8.38
CA HIS A 50 -11.78 -2.86 -9.63
C HIS A 50 -10.81 -4.05 -9.52
N GLN A 51 -9.69 -3.89 -8.82
CA GLN A 51 -8.60 -4.87 -8.80
C GLN A 51 -8.72 -5.90 -7.67
N TYR A 52 -9.11 -5.44 -6.48
CA TYR A 52 -9.14 -6.27 -5.26
C TYR A 52 -10.57 -6.56 -4.78
N GLY A 53 -11.55 -5.83 -5.33
CA GLY A 53 -12.96 -6.07 -5.13
C GLY A 53 -13.60 -5.16 -4.09
N ASN A 54 -14.93 -5.08 -4.18
CA ASN A 54 -15.73 -4.12 -3.43
C ASN A 54 -15.57 -4.24 -1.91
N HIS A 55 -15.58 -5.46 -1.36
CA HIS A 55 -15.43 -5.67 0.08
C HIS A 55 -14.17 -5.04 0.70
N ILE A 56 -13.02 -5.09 0.01
CA ILE A 56 -11.77 -4.45 0.46
C ILE A 56 -11.89 -2.93 0.36
N ALA A 57 -12.41 -2.42 -0.76
CA ALA A 57 -12.64 -0.98 -0.95
C ALA A 57 -13.55 -0.40 0.14
N CYS A 58 -14.67 -1.07 0.44
CA CYS A 58 -15.60 -0.69 1.49
C CYS A 58 -14.94 -0.65 2.87
N ALA A 59 -14.18 -1.70 3.22
CA ALA A 59 -13.53 -1.80 4.52
C ALA A 59 -12.50 -0.68 4.72
N LEU A 60 -11.65 -0.43 3.72
CA LEU A 60 -10.67 0.66 3.75
C LEU A 60 -11.36 2.02 3.84
N TYR A 61 -12.37 2.27 3.00
CA TYR A 61 -13.12 3.53 2.98
C TYR A 61 -13.82 3.82 4.32
N ALA A 62 -14.39 2.80 4.95
CA ALA A 62 -15.08 2.94 6.23
C ALA A 62 -14.12 3.13 7.41
N SER A 63 -12.93 2.52 7.36
CA SER A 63 -11.98 2.57 8.48
C SER A 63 -11.17 3.86 8.56
N GLN A 64 -10.83 4.44 7.40
CA GLN A 64 -9.86 5.55 7.29
C GLN A 64 -8.50 5.25 7.97
N SER A 65 -8.15 3.98 8.16
CA SER A 65 -6.85 3.56 8.73
C SER A 65 -5.65 3.86 7.81
N VAL A 66 -5.93 4.08 6.52
CA VAL A 66 -4.97 4.52 5.50
C VAL A 66 -5.62 5.63 4.71
N VAL A 67 -4.88 6.71 4.46
CA VAL A 67 -5.44 7.94 3.89
C VAL A 67 -4.71 8.42 2.64
N LEU A 68 -3.43 8.06 2.47
CA LEU A 68 -2.70 8.42 1.27
C LEU A 68 -3.16 7.55 0.07
N PRO A 69 -3.33 8.15 -1.13
CA PRO A 69 -3.76 7.41 -2.32
C PRO A 69 -2.92 6.16 -2.64
N CYS A 70 -1.59 6.26 -2.53
CA CYS A 70 -0.70 5.11 -2.75
C CYS A 70 -0.88 4.03 -1.67
N GLU A 71 -0.95 4.43 -0.40
CA GLU A 71 -1.14 3.50 0.72
C GLU A 71 -2.47 2.77 0.66
N ILE A 72 -3.54 3.43 0.20
CA ILE A 72 -4.86 2.79 0.00
C ILE A 72 -4.73 1.60 -0.96
N VAL A 73 -3.99 1.76 -2.06
CA VAL A 73 -3.78 0.69 -3.04
C VAL A 73 -2.89 -0.42 -2.47
N HIS A 74 -1.82 -0.08 -1.77
CA HIS A 74 -0.90 -1.06 -1.17
C HIS A 74 -1.53 -1.84 -0.02
N ALA A 75 -2.35 -1.19 0.80
CA ALA A 75 -3.13 -1.84 1.83
C ALA A 75 -4.12 -2.85 1.22
N ALA A 76 -4.74 -2.51 0.09
CA ALA A 76 -5.60 -3.44 -0.62
C ALA A 76 -4.84 -4.65 -1.19
N ASP A 77 -3.63 -4.44 -1.72
CA ASP A 77 -2.73 -5.51 -2.16
C ASP A 77 -2.42 -6.47 -0.98
N TYR A 78 -1.98 -5.93 0.15
CA TYR A 78 -1.72 -6.68 1.39
C TYR A 78 -2.94 -7.49 1.85
N LEU A 79 -4.12 -6.88 1.89
CA LEU A 79 -5.37 -7.56 2.27
C LEU A 79 -5.73 -8.68 1.28
N SER A 80 -5.54 -8.45 -0.02
CA SER A 80 -5.82 -9.45 -1.06
C SER A 80 -4.93 -10.68 -0.95
N MET A 81 -3.74 -10.53 -0.36
CA MET A 81 -2.77 -11.60 -0.10
C MET A 81 -3.04 -12.33 1.23
N GLY A 82 -4.12 -11.99 1.95
CA GLY A 82 -4.49 -12.61 3.23
C GLY A 82 -3.93 -11.92 4.48
N GLY A 83 -3.45 -10.69 4.33
CA GLY A 83 -3.14 -9.82 5.46
C GLY A 83 -4.37 -9.49 6.30
N LYS A 84 -4.19 -9.24 7.60
CA LYS A 84 -5.31 -8.92 8.50
C LYS A 84 -5.57 -7.43 8.53
N PHE A 85 -6.85 -7.08 8.50
CA PHE A 85 -7.29 -5.68 8.53
C PHE A 85 -6.81 -4.89 9.75
N GLN A 86 -6.73 -5.55 10.91
CA GLN A 86 -6.27 -4.93 12.16
C GLN A 86 -4.83 -4.40 12.09
N ASP A 87 -4.00 -4.92 11.18
CA ASP A 87 -2.58 -4.57 11.08
C ASP A 87 -2.35 -3.41 10.09
N VAL A 88 -3.37 -3.05 9.29
CA VAL A 88 -3.27 -2.06 8.20
C VAL A 88 -2.84 -0.68 8.70
N GLY A 89 -3.42 -0.21 9.80
CA GLY A 89 -3.10 1.11 10.36
C GLY A 89 -1.66 1.20 10.89
N ASP A 90 -1.18 0.14 11.54
CA ASP A 90 0.18 0.08 12.09
C ASP A 90 1.22 0.01 10.96
N LEU A 91 0.94 -0.75 9.90
CA LEU A 91 1.81 -0.84 8.71
C LEU A 91 1.91 0.49 7.97
N ALA A 92 0.79 1.21 7.81
CA ALA A 92 0.76 2.54 7.21
C ALA A 92 1.55 3.55 8.05
N SER A 93 1.29 3.57 9.37
CA SER A 93 1.98 4.47 10.31
C SER A 93 3.49 4.22 10.35
N SER A 94 3.94 2.99 10.08
CA SER A 94 5.35 2.60 10.00
C SER A 94 5.98 2.89 8.61
N GLY A 95 5.21 3.44 7.67
CA GLY A 95 5.63 3.79 6.31
C GLY A 95 5.82 2.58 5.39
N ILE A 96 5.34 1.38 5.77
CA ILE A 96 5.51 0.16 4.97
C ILE A 96 4.77 0.27 3.64
N PHE A 97 3.60 0.92 3.62
CA PHE A 97 2.80 1.14 2.42
C PHE A 97 3.23 2.35 1.60
N MET A 98 4.39 2.96 1.87
CA MET A 98 4.91 4.04 1.04
C MET A 98 5.48 3.52 -0.29
N GLY A 99 6.04 4.41 -1.12
CA GLY A 99 6.41 4.12 -2.52
C GLY A 99 7.33 2.90 -2.74
N ASP A 100 8.10 2.49 -1.74
CA ASP A 100 8.97 1.31 -1.85
C ASP A 100 8.20 -0.02 -1.77
N TYR A 101 6.94 -0.02 -1.33
CA TYR A 101 6.10 -1.22 -1.28
C TYR A 101 5.90 -1.86 -2.65
N ASP A 102 5.75 -1.06 -3.69
CA ASP A 102 5.61 -1.54 -5.08
C ASP A 102 6.92 -2.13 -5.63
N LEU A 103 8.06 -1.81 -5.01
CA LEU A 103 9.34 -2.41 -5.35
C LEU A 103 9.49 -3.82 -4.74
N LEU A 104 8.63 -4.20 -3.79
CA LEU A 104 8.61 -5.55 -3.24
C LEU A 104 8.03 -6.52 -4.26
N GLY A 105 8.84 -7.52 -4.65
CA GLY A 105 8.34 -8.65 -5.43
C GLY A 105 7.26 -9.44 -4.68
N TYR A 106 6.44 -10.16 -5.43
CA TYR A 106 5.31 -10.96 -4.91
C TYR A 106 5.71 -11.91 -3.76
N ASP A 107 6.86 -12.58 -3.87
CA ASP A 107 7.36 -13.51 -2.85
C ASP A 107 7.60 -12.80 -1.51
N LEU A 108 8.21 -11.61 -1.54
CA LEU A 108 8.44 -10.85 -0.32
C LEU A 108 7.18 -10.24 0.26
N LYS A 109 6.23 -9.82 -0.58
CA LYS A 109 4.91 -9.39 -0.10
C LYS A 109 4.20 -10.54 0.61
N THR A 110 4.34 -11.78 0.11
CA THR A 110 3.80 -12.98 0.76
C THR A 110 4.53 -13.32 2.07
N GLU A 111 5.87 -13.19 2.10
CA GLU A 111 6.67 -13.35 3.32
C GLU A 111 6.29 -12.29 4.36
N LEU A 112 6.06 -11.04 3.95
CA LEU A 112 5.62 -9.94 4.80
C LEU A 112 4.27 -10.24 5.44
N VAL A 113 3.29 -10.67 4.62
CA VAL A 113 1.97 -11.08 5.13
C VAL A 113 2.10 -12.20 6.14
N THR A 114 2.91 -13.22 5.86
CA THR A 114 3.13 -14.36 6.77
C THR A 114 3.75 -13.90 8.09
N LEU A 115 4.78 -13.05 8.02
CA LEU A 115 5.50 -12.52 9.18
C LEU A 115 4.55 -11.71 10.08
N VAL A 116 3.83 -10.74 9.51
CA VAL A 116 2.89 -9.88 10.24
C VAL A 116 1.77 -10.72 10.85
N ASN A 117 1.18 -11.64 10.08
CA ASN A 117 0.12 -12.52 10.58
C ASN A 117 0.57 -13.42 11.74
N GLY A 118 1.87 -13.77 11.78
CA GLY A 118 2.52 -14.54 12.83
C GLY A 118 2.94 -13.72 14.06
N GLY A 119 2.71 -12.41 14.07
CA GLY A 119 3.11 -11.52 15.15
C GLY A 119 4.57 -11.07 15.08
N GLY A 120 5.15 -11.04 13.88
CA GLY A 120 6.49 -10.53 13.64
C GLY A 120 6.65 -9.09 14.13
N THR A 121 7.85 -8.79 14.62
CA THR A 121 8.21 -7.48 15.14
C THR A 121 8.53 -6.50 14.02
N GLU A 122 8.43 -5.20 14.32
CA GLU A 122 8.81 -4.12 13.41
C GLU A 122 10.25 -4.28 12.88
N ALA A 123 11.19 -4.70 13.75
CA ALA A 123 12.57 -4.95 13.36
C ALA A 123 12.71 -6.09 12.32
N GLU A 124 11.93 -7.16 12.46
CA GLU A 124 11.91 -8.27 11.50
C GLU A 124 11.30 -7.85 10.17
N ILE A 125 10.24 -7.02 10.20
CA ILE A 125 9.60 -6.45 9.01
C ILE A 125 10.61 -5.59 8.24
N TYR A 126 11.31 -4.67 8.91
CA TYR A 126 12.33 -3.85 8.26
C TYR A 126 13.50 -4.69 7.73
N HIS A 127 13.94 -5.71 8.47
CA HIS A 127 14.99 -6.60 7.97
C HIS A 127 14.54 -7.33 6.70
N LEU A 128 13.31 -7.83 6.67
CA LEU A 128 12.74 -8.50 5.50
C LEU A 128 12.73 -7.58 4.27
N ILE A 129 12.19 -6.38 4.42
CA ILE A 129 12.05 -5.40 3.32
C ILE A 129 13.41 -4.95 2.81
N ASN A 130 14.37 -4.67 3.72
CA ASN A 130 15.72 -4.24 3.34
C ASN A 130 16.58 -5.39 2.77
N SER A 131 16.21 -6.65 2.98
CA SER A 131 16.93 -7.80 2.40
C SER A 131 16.86 -7.86 0.87
N GLN A 132 15.89 -7.18 0.22
CA GLN A 132 15.86 -6.96 -1.24
C GLN A 132 17.15 -6.31 -1.75
N GLY A 133 17.64 -5.29 -1.05
CA GLY A 133 18.84 -4.55 -1.44
C GLY A 133 20.09 -5.43 -1.49
N HIS A 134 20.11 -6.52 -0.70
CA HIS A 134 21.21 -7.49 -0.72
C HIS A 134 21.00 -8.61 -1.75
N ARG A 135 19.77 -9.06 -2.03
CA ARG A 135 19.51 -10.07 -3.08
C ARG A 135 19.78 -9.51 -4.49
N GLN A 136 19.41 -8.27 -4.77
CA GLN A 136 19.69 -7.65 -6.08
C GLN A 136 21.18 -7.38 -6.32
N ALA A 137 21.97 -7.12 -5.27
CA ALA A 137 23.42 -6.95 -5.37
C ALA A 137 24.16 -8.29 -5.60
N ALA A 138 23.64 -9.39 -5.04
CA ALA A 138 24.20 -10.74 -5.24
C ALA A 138 23.97 -11.25 -6.68
N ASP A 139 22.79 -11.03 -7.25
CA ASP A 139 22.49 -11.42 -8.65
C ASP A 139 23.32 -10.65 -9.68
N GLN A 140 23.66 -9.39 -9.40
CA GLN A 140 24.53 -8.60 -10.30
C GLN A 140 26.01 -9.00 -10.21
N SER A 141 26.46 -9.57 -9.09
CA SER A 141 27.86 -9.98 -8.90
C SER A 141 28.17 -11.38 -9.45
N ASP A 142 27.15 -12.22 -9.70
CA ASP A 142 27.33 -13.58 -10.26
C ASP A 142 27.26 -13.63 -11.80
N SER A 143 26.85 -12.54 -12.47
CA SER A 143 26.80 -12.42 -13.94
C SER A 143 28.13 -12.00 -14.60
N GLY A 144 29.18 -11.77 -13.81
CA GLY A 144 30.46 -11.23 -14.25
C GLY A 144 31.63 -12.20 -14.10
N SER A 145 31.62 -13.34 -14.79
CA SER A 145 32.85 -14.13 -15.01
C SER A 145 32.92 -14.62 -16.45
N PRO A 146 33.68 -13.96 -17.34
CA PRO A 146 33.98 -14.51 -18.64
C PRO A 146 34.95 -15.68 -18.46
N THR A 147 34.52 -16.88 -18.87
CA THR A 147 35.37 -18.07 -18.95
C THR A 147 36.49 -17.81 -19.94
N LEU A 148 37.65 -17.39 -19.44
CA LEU A 148 38.91 -17.37 -20.18
C LEU A 148 39.43 -18.80 -20.28
N GLY A 149 38.87 -19.56 -21.22
CA GLY A 149 39.38 -20.85 -21.64
C GLY A 149 40.63 -20.66 -22.50
N GLN A 150 41.78 -20.96 -21.90
CA GLN A 150 43.08 -21.06 -22.57
C GLN A 150 43.16 -22.34 -23.43
N HIS A 151 44.02 -22.24 -24.46
CA HIS A 151 44.56 -23.24 -25.40
C HIS A 151 43.81 -23.47 -26.72
#